data_AF-A0A935TDG7-F1
#
_entry.id   AF-A0A935TDG7-F1
#
_cell.length_a   1.000
_cell.length_b   1.000
_cell.length_c   1.000
_cell.angle_alpha   90.00
_cell.angle_beta   90.00
_cell.angle_gamma   90.00
#
_symmetry.space_group_name_H-M   'P 1'
#
loop_
_entity.id
_entity.type
_entity.pdbx_description
1 polymer ?
#
loop_
_entity_poly.entity_id
_entity_poly.type
_entity_poly.pdbx_seq_one_letter_code
_entity_poly.pdbx_strand_id
1 'polypeptide(L)'
;MEDLAQQIAERVISDTKYFSAVIGLIGAIIGSILTLGGNVFLHWLKERPTRELDSRRKKLLRKMLSDQRFKGGWRKLTTLSRVIGADDTTTTRLLIEIGARGSEKDDSLWGLIENHPFNETDQ
;
A
#
# COMPACT_ATOMS: atom_id res chain seq x y z
N MET A 1 -61.81 10.40 -32.82
CA MET A 1 -61.01 11.14 -31.81
C MET A 1 -60.39 10.21 -30.78
N GLU A 2 -61.06 9.12 -30.37
CA GLU A 2 -60.50 8.12 -29.45
C GLU A 2 -59.24 7.42 -29.99
N ASP A 3 -59.23 7.05 -31.27
CA ASP A 3 -58.09 6.37 -31.91
C ASP A 3 -56.79 7.20 -31.94
N LEU A 4 -56.90 8.51 -32.21
CA LEU A 4 -55.77 9.44 -32.17
C LEU A 4 -55.23 9.63 -30.75
N ALA A 5 -56.11 9.72 -29.74
CA ALA A 5 -55.70 9.85 -28.35
C ALA A 5 -54.98 8.59 -27.85
N GLN A 6 -55.44 7.41 -28.27
CA GLN A 6 -54.85 6.13 -27.91
C GLN A 6 -53.46 5.94 -28.55
N GLN A 7 -53.31 6.30 -29.82
CA GLN A 7 -52.02 6.27 -30.52
C GLN A 7 -50.99 7.24 -29.91
N ILE A 8 -51.41 8.44 -29.50
CA ILE A 8 -50.53 9.40 -28.82
C ILE A 8 -50.10 8.86 -27.46
N ALA A 9 -51.03 8.30 -26.68
CA ALA A 9 -50.74 7.74 -25.36
C ALA A 9 -49.74 6.58 -25.44
N GLU A 10 -49.93 5.64 -26.36
CA GLU A 10 -49.02 4.50 -26.57
C GLU A 10 -47.62 4.97 -26.97
N ARG A 11 -47.52 5.96 -27.85
CA ARG A 11 -46.24 6.52 -28.28
C ARG A 11 -45.50 7.23 -27.15
N VAL A 12 -46.20 8.04 -26.35
CA VAL A 12 -45.61 8.73 -25.18
C VAL A 12 -45.14 7.72 -24.14
N ILE A 13 -45.90 6.66 -23.87
CA ILE A 13 -45.52 5.60 -22.93
C ILE A 13 -44.29 4.84 -23.44
N SER A 14 -44.23 4.54 -24.73
CA SER A 14 -43.07 3.90 -25.35
C SER A 14 -41.81 4.76 -25.25
N ASP A 15 -41.92 6.05 -25.59
CA ASP A 15 -40.78 6.99 -25.52
C ASP A 15 -40.32 7.21 -24.07
N THR A 16 -41.26 7.27 -23.12
CA THR A 16 -40.94 7.38 -21.69
C THR A 16 -40.26 6.13 -21.14
N LYS A 17 -40.69 4.94 -21.57
CA LYS A 17 -40.04 3.66 -21.23
C LYS A 17 -38.63 3.57 -21.82
N TYR A 18 -38.45 3.99 -23.07
CA TYR A 18 -37.14 4.01 -23.71
C TYR A 18 -36.19 4.99 -23.01
N PHE A 19 -36.66 6.20 -22.70
CA PHE A 19 -35.86 7.21 -22.02
C PHE A 19 -35.44 6.78 -20.60
N SER A 20 -36.35 6.21 -19.83
CA SER A 20 -36.04 5.69 -18.49
C SER A 20 -35.07 4.52 -18.51
N ALA A 21 -35.18 3.61 -19.49
CA ALA A 21 -34.23 2.51 -19.67
C ALA A 21 -32.81 3.01 -20.01
N VAL A 22 -32.69 4.03 -20.88
CA VAL A 22 -31.40 4.63 -21.24
C VAL A 22 -30.76 5.33 -20.03
N ILE A 23 -31.54 6.09 -19.26
CA ILE A 23 -31.05 6.72 -18.02
C ILE A 23 -30.58 5.67 -17.01
N GLY A 24 -31.36 4.60 -16.82
CA GLY A 24 -30.99 3.50 -15.93
C GLY A 24 -29.69 2.83 -16.34
N LEU A 25 -29.50 2.57 -17.65
CA LEU A 25 -28.29 1.95 -18.18
C LEU A 25 -27.05 2.85 -17.99
N ILE A 26 -27.18 4.14 -18.31
CA ILE A 26 -26.08 5.11 -18.13
C ILE A 26 -25.74 5.24 -16.64
N GLY A 27 -26.76 5.32 -15.77
CA GLY A 27 -26.59 5.36 -14.33
C GLY A 27 -25.85 4.12 -13.80
N ALA A 28 -26.19 2.93 -14.29
CA ALA A 28 -25.51 1.68 -13.93
C ALA A 28 -24.05 1.66 -14.38
N ILE A 29 -23.76 2.11 -15.61
CA ILE A 29 -22.39 2.17 -16.13
C ILE A 29 -21.55 3.14 -15.30
N ILE A 30 -22.03 4.38 -15.09
CA ILE A 30 -21.33 5.40 -14.30
C ILE A 30 -21.15 4.91 -12.85
N GLY A 31 -22.20 4.34 -12.25
CA GLY A 31 -22.14 3.77 -10.91
C GLY A 31 -21.06 2.70 -10.79
N SER A 32 -20.99 1.76 -11.73
CA SER A 32 -19.99 0.69 -11.72
C SER A 32 -18.55 1.22 -11.85
N ILE A 33 -18.32 2.23 -12.71
CA ILE A 33 -17.01 2.86 -12.89
C ILE A 33 -16.59 3.58 -11.61
N LEU A 34 -17.51 4.31 -10.97
CA LEU A 34 -17.23 5.00 -9.70
C LEU A 34 -16.94 4.02 -8.57
N THR A 35 -17.63 2.87 -8.50
CA THR A 35 -17.37 1.85 -7.49
C THR A 35 -15.98 1.22 -7.67
N LEU A 36 -15.64 0.81 -8.90
CA LEU A 36 -14.33 0.20 -9.18
C LEU A 36 -13.19 1.20 -9.01
N GLY A 37 -13.33 2.39 -9.59
CA GLY A 37 -12.33 3.46 -9.51
C GLY A 37 -12.17 3.99 -8.08
N GLY A 38 -13.29 4.16 -7.36
CA GLY A 38 -13.30 4.62 -5.97
C GLY A 38 -12.57 3.67 -5.04
N ASN A 39 -12.78 2.36 -5.16
CA ASN A 39 -12.09 1.38 -4.31
C ASN A 39 -10.57 1.38 -4.52
N VAL A 40 -10.12 1.42 -5.79
CA VAL A 40 -8.69 1.48 -6.12
C VAL A 40 -8.07 2.80 -5.63
N PHE A 41 -8.75 3.92 -5.85
CA PHE A 41 -8.29 5.24 -5.43
C PHE A 41 -8.16 5.34 -3.91
N LEU A 42 -9.17 4.87 -3.16
CA LEU A 42 -9.14 4.86 -1.70
C LEU A 42 -8.04 3.95 -1.16
N HIS A 43 -7.83 2.78 -1.77
CA HIS A 43 -6.75 1.87 -1.40
C HIS A 43 -5.38 2.53 -1.58
N TRP A 44 -5.16 3.14 -2.74
CA TRP A 44 -3.93 3.87 -3.02
C TRP A 44 -3.69 5.03 -2.06
N LEU A 45 -4.76 5.78 -1.70
CA LEU A 45 -4.66 6.86 -0.74
C LEU A 45 -4.34 6.37 0.67
N LYS A 46 -4.89 5.21 1.09
CA LYS A 46 -4.59 4.58 2.39
C LYS A 46 -3.14 4.09 2.51
N GLU A 47 -2.53 3.65 1.40
CA GLU A 47 -1.14 3.17 1.38
C GLU A 47 -0.09 4.29 1.34
N ARG A 48 -0.47 5.52 0.96
CA ARG A 48 0.49 6.65 0.92
C ARG A 48 1.10 7.01 2.28
N PRO A 49 0.34 7.20 3.37
CA PRO A 49 0.92 7.61 4.65
C PRO A 49 1.86 6.53 5.24
N THR A 50 1.54 5.25 5.06
CA THR A 50 2.39 4.15 5.53
C THR A 50 3.72 4.09 4.75
N ARG A 51 3.69 4.33 3.43
CA ARG A 51 4.89 4.41 2.60
C ARG A 51 5.83 5.56 3.00
N GLU A 52 5.27 6.73 3.32
CA GLU A 52 6.10 7.86 3.76
C GLU A 52 6.75 7.58 5.12
N LEU A 53 5.98 7.05 6.06
CA LEU A 53 6.48 6.68 7.39
C LEU A 53 7.59 5.61 7.28
N ASP A 54 7.37 4.57 6.47
CA ASP A 54 8.35 3.52 6.22
C ASP A 54 9.62 4.08 5.57
N SER A 55 9.51 5.03 4.64
CA SER A 55 10.66 5.70 4.05
C SER A 55 11.50 6.43 5.11
N ARG A 56 10.85 7.15 6.04
CA ARG A 56 11.54 7.82 7.15
C ARG A 56 12.20 6.81 8.09
N ARG A 57 11.51 5.72 8.44
CA ARG A 57 12.06 4.63 9.27
C ARG A 57 13.26 3.95 8.62
N LYS A 58 13.20 3.65 7.32
CA LYS A 58 14.32 3.07 6.55
C LYS A 58 15.55 3.97 6.53
N LYS A 59 15.37 5.29 6.35
CA LYS A 59 16.48 6.25 6.46
C LYS A 59 17.13 6.21 7.85
N LEU A 60 16.33 6.10 8.90
CA LEU A 60 16.84 6.00 10.27
C LEU A 60 17.59 4.69 10.52
N LEU A 61 17.05 3.56 10.09
CA LEU A 61 17.72 2.24 10.16
C LEU A 61 19.07 2.27 9.45
N ARG A 62 19.10 2.72 8.19
CA ARG A 62 20.34 2.82 7.41
C ARG A 62 21.37 3.70 8.12
N LYS A 63 20.96 4.86 8.64
CA LYS A 63 21.83 5.76 9.42
C LYS A 63 22.40 5.10 10.67
N MET A 64 21.59 4.31 11.38
CA MET A 64 22.05 3.59 12.58
C MET A 64 23.06 2.50 12.22
N LEU A 65 22.78 1.71 11.20
CA LEU A 65 23.63 0.59 10.80
C LEU A 65 24.94 1.03 10.13
N SER A 66 24.97 2.20 9.50
CA SER A 66 26.17 2.80 8.91
C SER A 66 26.93 3.74 9.86
N ASP A 67 26.55 3.81 11.13
CA ASP A 67 27.16 4.73 12.10
C ASP A 67 28.54 4.23 12.55
N GLN A 68 29.60 4.93 12.13
CA GLN A 68 30.99 4.59 12.43
C GLN A 68 31.34 4.58 13.93
N ARG A 69 30.51 5.19 14.79
CA ARG A 69 30.68 5.10 16.25
C ARG A 69 30.48 3.67 16.75
N PHE A 70 29.81 2.83 15.97
CA PHE A 70 29.53 1.44 16.31
C PHE A 70 30.38 0.50 15.42
N LYS A 71 31.63 0.27 15.83
CA LYS A 71 32.64 -0.43 15.03
C LYS A 71 32.27 -1.87 14.62
N GLY A 72 31.36 -2.52 15.33
CA GLY A 72 30.93 -3.89 15.01
C GLY A 72 29.84 -3.98 13.95
N GLY A 73 29.21 -2.88 13.54
CA GLY A 73 28.14 -2.86 12.52
C GLY A 73 26.84 -3.64 12.86
N TRP A 74 26.84 -4.49 13.88
CA TRP A 74 25.71 -5.30 14.34
C TRP A 74 24.86 -4.59 15.39
N ARG A 75 23.55 -4.49 15.19
CA ARG A 75 22.64 -3.87 16.17
C ARG A 75 21.52 -4.81 16.58
N LYS A 76 21.17 -4.76 17.87
CA LYS A 76 20.04 -5.52 18.41
C LYS A 76 18.73 -5.07 17.75
N LEU A 77 17.91 -6.03 17.31
CA LEU A 77 16.60 -5.79 16.73
C LEU A 77 15.74 -4.91 17.64
N THR A 78 15.70 -5.23 18.94
CA THR A 78 14.94 -4.47 19.95
C THR A 78 15.34 -2.99 20.03
N THR A 79 16.63 -2.67 19.79
CA THR A 79 17.09 -1.28 19.75
C THR A 79 16.63 -0.58 18.47
N LEU A 80 16.73 -1.27 17.34
CA LEU A 80 16.28 -0.76 16.04
C LEU A 80 14.77 -0.48 16.08
N SER A 81 13.97 -1.46 16.53
CA SER A 81 12.51 -1.36 16.69
C SER A 81 12.10 -0.18 17.56
N ARG A 82 12.77 0.00 18.71
CA ARG A 82 12.50 1.11 19.63
C ARG A 82 12.84 2.47 19.03
N VAL A 83 13.94 2.58 18.29
CA VAL A 83 14.38 3.86 17.69
C VAL A 83 13.47 4.28 16.53
N ILE A 84 12.99 3.34 15.72
CA ILE A 84 12.07 3.66 14.62
C ILE A 84 10.59 3.69 15.03
N GLY A 85 10.30 3.34 16.30
CA GLY A 85 8.95 3.27 16.86
C GLY A 85 8.06 2.29 16.09
N ALA A 86 8.55 1.08 15.85
CA ALA A 86 7.81 0.01 15.18
C ALA A 86 7.97 -1.32 15.93
N ASP A 87 7.08 -2.27 15.65
CA ASP A 87 7.22 -3.65 16.13
C ASP A 87 8.35 -4.40 15.41
N ASP A 88 8.74 -5.55 15.96
CA ASP A 88 9.85 -6.35 15.45
C ASP A 88 9.59 -6.88 14.04
N THR A 89 8.35 -7.25 13.71
CA THR A 89 7.96 -7.72 12.37
C THR A 89 8.15 -6.63 11.32
N THR A 90 7.66 -5.43 11.61
CA THR A 90 7.80 -4.24 10.76
C THR A 90 9.27 -3.87 10.62
N THR A 91 10.01 -3.89 11.73
CA THR A 91 11.45 -3.57 11.73
C THR A 91 12.23 -4.56 10.87
N THR A 92 11.97 -5.85 11.03
CA THR A 92 12.57 -6.94 10.24
C THR A 92 12.31 -6.76 8.74
N ARG A 93 11.05 -6.51 8.35
CA ARG A 93 10.69 -6.24 6.95
C ARG A 93 11.48 -5.04 6.40
N LEU A 94 11.52 -3.93 7.14
CA LEU A 94 12.21 -2.71 6.70
C LEU A 94 13.73 -2.89 6.63
N LEU A 95 14.31 -3.72 7.50
CA LEU A 95 15.73 -4.09 7.47
C LEU A 95 16.06 -4.86 6.18
N ILE A 96 15.26 -5.86 5.83
CA ILE A 96 15.42 -6.60 4.57
C ILE A 96 15.31 -5.64 3.37
N GLU A 97 14.32 -4.73 3.38
CA GLU A 97 14.13 -3.74 2.31
C GLU A 97 15.33 -2.80 2.10
N ILE A 98 16.13 -2.53 3.14
CA ILE A 98 17.34 -1.69 3.03
C ILE A 98 18.62 -2.49 2.75
N GLY A 99 18.52 -3.81 2.54
CA GLY A 99 19.68 -4.67 2.34
C GLY A 99 20.42 -5.01 3.63
N ALA A 100 19.73 -5.07 4.76
CA ALA A 100 20.28 -5.63 6.00
C ALA A 100 19.96 -7.13 6.12
N ARG A 101 20.76 -7.84 6.92
CA ARG A 101 20.57 -9.24 7.28
C ARG A 101 20.67 -9.43 8.79
N GLY A 102 20.07 -10.52 9.29
CA GLY A 102 20.34 -11.03 10.62
C GLY A 102 21.70 -11.74 10.68
N SER A 103 22.31 -11.78 11.86
CA SER A 103 23.51 -12.59 12.09
C SER A 103 23.18 -14.08 12.11
N GLU A 104 24.10 -14.92 11.66
CA GLU A 104 24.02 -16.39 11.74
C GLU A 104 24.41 -16.92 13.12
N LYS A 105 25.06 -16.10 13.95
CA LYS A 105 25.52 -16.46 15.30
C LYS A 105 24.59 -15.98 16.41
N ASP A 106 23.87 -14.87 16.19
CA ASP A 106 22.99 -14.26 17.19
C ASP A 106 21.69 -13.77 16.52
N ASP A 107 20.59 -14.45 16.82
CA ASP A 107 19.25 -14.18 16.29
C ASP A 107 18.75 -12.74 16.57
N SER A 108 19.38 -12.03 17.50
CA SER A 108 19.00 -10.67 17.86
C SER A 108 19.75 -9.59 17.06
N LEU A 109 20.84 -9.94 16.37
CA LEU A 109 21.72 -8.97 15.72
C LEU A 109 21.41 -8.79 14.24
N TRP A 110 21.44 -7.52 13.81
CA TRP A 110 21.17 -7.10 12.44
C TRP A 110 22.22 -6.12 11.94
N GLY A 111 22.64 -6.27 10.69
CA GLY A 111 23.69 -5.47 10.07
C GLY A 111 23.44 -5.29 8.56
N LEU A 112 24.04 -4.26 7.95
CA LEU A 112 23.97 -4.09 6.49
C LEU A 112 24.81 -5.19 5.81
N ILE A 113 24.26 -5.80 4.76
CA ILE A 113 24.95 -6.87 4.03
C ILE A 113 26.28 -6.41 3.42
N GLU A 114 26.39 -5.13 3.07
CA GLU A 114 27.63 -4.52 2.55
C GLU A 114 28.78 -4.52 3.57
N ASN A 115 28.45 -4.57 4.87
CA ASN A 115 29.43 -4.64 5.96
C ASN A 115 29.59 -6.06 6.53
N HIS A 116 28.63 -6.94 6.26
CA HIS A 116 28.57 -8.32 6.77
C HIS A 116 28.15 -9.29 5.66
N PRO A 117 29.00 -9.50 4.64
CA PRO A 117 28.68 -10.37 3.52
C PRO A 117 28.75 -11.85 3.94
N PHE A 118 27.93 -12.69 3.30
CA PHE A 118 27.82 -14.12 3.64
C PHE A 118 29.11 -14.95 3.48
N ASN A 119 30.09 -14.45 2.74
CA ASN A 119 31.37 -15.13 2.50
C ASN A 119 32.41 -14.90 3.61
N GLU A 120 32.12 -14.00 4.55
CA GLU A 120 32.94 -13.74 5.73
C GLU A 120 32.18 -14.30 6.94
N THR A 121 32.77 -15.28 7.63
CA THR A 121 32.20 -15.79 8.88
C THR A 121 32.02 -14.62 9.86
N ASP A 122 30.77 -14.34 10.26
CA ASP A 122 30.41 -13.34 11.28
C ASP A 122 31.44 -13.45 12.43
N GLN A 123 32.34 -12.49 12.66
CA GLN A 123 33.41 -12.64 13.67
C GLN A 123 32.85 -12.51 15.08
#